data_AF-A0A962VRI9-F1
#
_entry.id   AF-A0A962VRI9-F1
#
_cell.length_a   1.000
_cell.length_b   1.000
_cell.length_c   1.000
_cell.angle_alpha   90.00
_cell.angle_beta   90.00
_cell.angle_gamma   90.00
#
_symmetry.space_group_name_H-M   'P 1'
#
loop_
_entity.id
_entity.type
_entity.pdbx_description
1 polymer ?
#
loop_
_entity_poly.entity_id
_entity_poly.type
_entity_poly.pdbx_seq_one_letter_code
_entity_poly.pdbx_strand_id
1 'polypeptide(L)'
;MKTTPALTAVLDVLNRQQEHDQALAKLDAAMAVQQKIIDDAAVDHAAVDQLQRQLEDALAQTAAGETPAAQPEVLAEQLRKARADWEKAQAGATVQSDLAQQTLAGLARRREALSDQVMDHALNDALKAFVISEQDAAGHAYIAASNALVNAYARIQALQAMANRHSPPLNRVGPPPFLHELDLIKRPQNMALPEPVAYAASQPDVLFSHPNLRALVETTHLALVTELREVGLPF
;
A
#
# COMPACT_ATOMS: atom_id res chain seq x y z
N MET A 1 -5.14 -16.91 15.32
CA MET A 1 -5.15 -15.77 16.27
C MET A 1 -6.54 -15.18 16.32
N LYS A 2 -6.99 -14.67 17.48
CA LYS A 2 -8.23 -13.87 17.53
C LYS A 2 -7.89 -12.47 17.03
N THR A 3 -8.61 -11.96 16.04
CA THR A 3 -8.41 -10.60 15.53
C THR A 3 -8.80 -9.59 16.61
N THR A 4 -7.87 -8.73 17.01
CA THR A 4 -8.14 -7.63 17.94
C THR A 4 -8.74 -6.45 17.14
N PRO A 5 -9.56 -5.59 17.78
CA PRO A 5 -10.12 -4.41 17.11
C PRO A 5 -9.06 -3.51 16.47
N ALA A 6 -7.88 -3.41 17.08
CA ALA A 6 -6.77 -2.62 16.56
C ALA A 6 -6.09 -3.28 15.34
N LEU A 7 -5.97 -4.62 15.32
CA LEU A 7 -5.50 -5.34 14.14
C LEU A 7 -6.48 -5.17 12.95
N THR A 8 -7.79 -5.24 13.22
CA THR A 8 -8.82 -4.99 12.20
C THR A 8 -8.68 -3.58 11.63
N ALA A 9 -8.44 -2.56 12.47
CA ALA A 9 -8.26 -1.18 12.00
C ALA A 9 -7.04 -1.01 11.08
N VAL A 10 -5.91 -1.69 11.37
CA VAL A 10 -4.73 -1.69 10.49
C VAL A 10 -5.05 -2.34 9.15
N LEU A 11 -5.71 -3.50 9.17
CA LEU A 11 -6.11 -4.21 7.94
C LEU A 11 -7.07 -3.38 7.09
N ASP A 12 -8.02 -2.68 7.70
CA ASP A 12 -8.96 -1.81 6.99
C ASP A 12 -8.24 -0.66 6.28
N VAL A 13 -7.24 -0.03 6.92
CA VAL A 13 -6.46 1.05 6.31
C VAL A 13 -5.61 0.51 5.15
N LEU A 14 -4.97 -0.66 5.31
CA LEU A 14 -4.21 -1.30 4.25
C LEU A 14 -5.08 -1.67 3.04
N ASN A 15 -6.28 -2.21 3.28
CA ASN A 15 -7.22 -2.53 2.21
C ASN A 15 -7.66 -1.27 1.46
N ARG A 16 -7.96 -0.18 2.17
CA ARG A 16 -8.30 1.10 1.52
C ARG A 16 -7.14 1.68 0.72
N GLN A 17 -5.91 1.56 1.22
CA GLN A 17 -4.72 1.98 0.48
C GLN A 17 -4.59 1.17 -0.82
N GLN A 18 -4.77 -0.15 -0.74
CA GLN A 18 -4.70 -1.01 -1.91
C GLN A 18 -5.81 -0.69 -2.93
N GLU A 19 -7.04 -0.43 -2.48
CA GLU A 19 -8.15 -0.01 -3.34
C GLU A 19 -7.85 1.32 -4.03
N HIS A 20 -7.23 2.26 -3.31
CA HIS A 20 -6.80 3.56 -3.83
C HIS A 20 -5.72 3.41 -4.90
N ASP A 21 -4.66 2.64 -4.64
CA ASP A 21 -3.57 2.38 -5.58
C ASP A 21 -4.09 1.68 -6.85
N GLN A 22 -5.01 0.71 -6.69
CA GLN A 22 -5.67 0.05 -7.83
C GLN A 22 -6.54 1.01 -8.63
N ALA A 23 -7.23 1.95 -7.98
CA ALA A 23 -8.03 2.95 -8.66
C ALA A 23 -7.14 3.93 -9.45
N LEU A 24 -6.00 4.35 -8.90
CA LEU A 24 -5.00 5.15 -9.63
C LEU A 24 -4.45 4.40 -10.84
N ALA A 25 -4.04 3.14 -10.67
CA ALA A 25 -3.53 2.32 -11.77
C ALA A 25 -4.55 2.14 -12.91
N LYS A 26 -5.85 1.96 -12.57
CA LYS A 26 -6.93 1.90 -13.56
C LYS A 26 -7.12 3.23 -14.30
N LEU A 27 -7.01 4.35 -13.61
CA LEU A 27 -7.08 5.68 -14.23
C LEU A 27 -5.90 5.92 -15.16
N ASP A 28 -4.68 5.57 -14.75
CA ASP A 28 -3.48 5.69 -15.58
C ASP A 28 -3.57 4.81 -16.84
N ALA A 29 -4.05 3.57 -16.71
CA ALA A 29 -4.29 2.71 -17.86
C ALA A 29 -5.35 3.30 -18.82
N ALA A 30 -6.44 3.86 -18.29
CA ALA A 30 -7.46 4.51 -19.11
C ALA A 30 -6.92 5.76 -19.83
N MET A 31 -6.08 6.56 -19.15
CA MET A 31 -5.41 7.72 -19.75
C MET A 31 -4.45 7.30 -20.88
N ALA A 32 -3.68 6.22 -20.70
CA ALA A 32 -2.80 5.69 -21.73
C ALA A 32 -3.57 5.23 -22.99
N VAL A 33 -4.75 4.64 -22.81
CA VAL A 33 -5.63 4.28 -23.94
C VAL A 33 -6.09 5.52 -24.71
N GLN A 34 -6.50 6.59 -24.00
CA GLN A 34 -6.91 7.84 -24.66
C GLN A 34 -5.74 8.52 -25.37
N GLN A 35 -4.56 8.52 -24.77
CA GLN A 35 -3.35 9.06 -25.40
C GLN A 35 -3.04 8.29 -26.69
N LYS A 36 -3.14 6.97 -26.67
CA LYS A 36 -2.94 6.14 -27.85
C LYS A 36 -3.94 6.47 -28.96
N ILE A 37 -5.22 6.73 -28.64
CA ILE A 37 -6.21 7.15 -29.65
C ILE A 37 -5.80 8.46 -30.33
N ILE A 38 -5.26 9.41 -29.56
CA ILE A 38 -4.76 10.69 -30.11
C ILE A 38 -3.54 10.44 -31.01
N ASP A 39 -2.60 9.62 -30.57
CA ASP A 39 -1.39 9.30 -31.33
C ASP A 39 -1.72 8.53 -32.63
N ASP A 40 -2.70 7.64 -32.59
CA ASP A 40 -3.18 6.84 -33.72
C ASP A 40 -4.11 7.63 -34.68
N ALA A 41 -4.57 8.83 -34.30
CA ALA A 41 -5.45 9.67 -35.12
C ALA A 41 -4.75 10.33 -36.33
N ALA A 42 -3.50 9.98 -36.62
CA ALA A 42 -2.80 10.46 -37.81
C ALA A 42 -3.31 9.77 -39.08
N VAL A 43 -3.83 10.54 -40.04
CA VAL A 43 -4.28 10.02 -41.34
C VAL A 43 -3.16 10.18 -42.37
N ASP A 44 -2.76 9.08 -42.99
CA ASP A 44 -1.71 9.06 -44.00
C ASP A 44 -2.14 9.78 -45.29
N HIS A 45 -1.32 10.73 -45.74
CA HIS A 45 -1.51 11.52 -46.96
C HIS A 45 -0.73 10.95 -48.16
N ALA A 46 0.11 9.93 -47.95
CA ALA A 46 1.04 9.42 -48.97
C ALA A 46 0.33 8.95 -50.26
N ALA A 47 -0.84 8.34 -50.15
CA ALA A 47 -1.61 7.89 -51.31
C ALA A 47 -2.13 9.06 -52.18
N VAL A 48 -2.51 10.18 -51.56
CA VAL A 48 -2.94 11.40 -52.25
C VAL A 48 -1.74 12.05 -52.94
N ASP A 49 -0.60 12.15 -52.25
CA ASP A 49 0.63 12.70 -52.81
C ASP A 49 1.14 11.88 -54.00
N GLN A 50 1.05 10.55 -53.92
CA GLN A 50 1.46 9.68 -55.01
C GLN A 50 0.57 9.85 -56.24
N LEU A 51 -0.75 9.90 -56.07
CA LEU A 51 -1.70 10.16 -57.16
C LEU A 51 -1.50 11.55 -57.77
N GLN A 52 -1.15 12.55 -56.95
CA GLN A 52 -0.86 13.89 -57.43
C GLN A 52 0.39 13.92 -58.31
N ARG A 53 1.49 13.29 -57.88
CA ARG A 53 2.71 13.19 -58.69
C ARG A 53 2.45 12.46 -60.00
N GLN A 54 1.70 11.36 -59.97
CA GLN A 54 1.33 10.62 -61.18
C GLN A 54 0.51 11.46 -62.16
N LEU A 55 -0.40 12.31 -61.66
CA LEU A 55 -1.16 13.24 -62.50
C LEU A 55 -0.25 14.31 -63.10
N GLU A 56 0.65 14.91 -62.31
CA GLU A 56 1.62 15.91 -62.78
C GLU A 56 2.53 15.33 -63.87
N ASP A 57 3.04 14.11 -63.68
CA ASP A 57 3.86 13.40 -64.67
C ASP A 57 3.08 13.09 -65.96
N ALA A 58 1.84 12.63 -65.85
CA ALA A 58 1.00 12.35 -67.02
C ALA A 58 0.66 13.62 -67.82
N LEU A 59 0.41 14.74 -67.13
CA LEU A 59 0.17 16.03 -67.78
C LEU A 59 1.44 16.55 -68.48
N ALA A 60 2.62 16.39 -67.86
CA ALA A 60 3.90 16.77 -68.46
C ALA A 60 4.19 15.95 -69.73
N GLN A 61 3.97 14.63 -69.72
CA GLN A 61 4.11 13.77 -70.90
C GLN A 61 3.17 14.20 -72.03
N THR A 62 1.90 14.46 -71.69
CA THR A 62 0.91 14.93 -72.66
C THR A 62 1.32 16.28 -73.29
N ALA A 63 1.85 17.21 -72.49
CA ALA A 63 2.34 18.51 -72.96
C ALA A 63 3.60 18.40 -73.84
N ALA A 64 4.45 17.39 -73.59
CA ALA A 64 5.62 17.06 -74.41
C ALA A 64 5.24 16.36 -75.74
N GLY A 65 3.96 16.01 -75.95
CA GLY A 65 3.49 15.27 -77.11
C GLY A 65 3.73 13.75 -77.01
N GLU A 66 4.08 13.25 -75.83
CA GLU A 66 4.26 11.84 -75.54
C GLU A 66 2.91 11.21 -75.13
N THR A 67 2.72 9.92 -75.45
CA THR A 67 1.53 9.19 -74.99
C THR A 67 1.70 8.82 -73.52
N PRO A 68 0.90 9.35 -72.59
CA PRO A 68 1.06 9.08 -71.18
C PRO A 68 0.74 7.62 -70.82
N ALA A 69 1.41 7.09 -69.81
CA ALA A 69 1.20 5.71 -69.33
C ALA A 69 -0.20 5.48 -68.73
N ALA A 70 -0.85 6.54 -68.24
CA ALA A 70 -2.22 6.53 -67.73
C ALA A 70 -2.95 7.80 -68.19
N GLN A 71 -4.26 7.69 -68.42
CA GLN A 71 -5.06 8.83 -68.90
C GLN A 71 -5.20 9.88 -67.79
N PRO A 72 -4.86 11.16 -68.06
CA PRO A 72 -4.87 12.23 -67.04
C PRO A 72 -6.28 12.47 -66.47
N GLU A 73 -7.33 12.31 -67.26
CA GLU A 73 -8.72 12.43 -66.79
C GLU A 73 -9.09 11.36 -65.74
N VAL A 74 -8.60 10.12 -65.92
CA VAL A 74 -8.82 9.03 -64.98
C VAL A 74 -8.05 9.26 -63.68
N LEU A 75 -6.80 9.73 -63.77
CA LEU A 75 -5.98 10.09 -62.61
C LEU A 75 -6.58 11.27 -61.85
N ALA A 76 -7.13 12.28 -62.54
CA ALA A 76 -7.80 13.41 -61.91
C ALA A 76 -9.06 12.98 -61.15
N GLU A 77 -9.83 12.04 -61.71
CA GLU A 77 -10.99 11.45 -61.03
C GLU A 77 -10.60 10.68 -59.77
N GLN A 78 -9.56 9.85 -59.87
CA GLN A 78 -9.03 9.08 -58.75
C GLN A 78 -8.47 9.99 -57.65
N LEU A 79 -7.74 11.04 -58.02
CA LEU A 79 -7.24 12.05 -57.09
C LEU A 79 -8.38 12.74 -56.34
N ARG A 80 -9.43 13.16 -57.06
CA ARG A 80 -10.60 13.82 -56.45
C ARG A 80 -11.28 12.92 -55.44
N LYS A 81 -11.45 11.64 -55.76
CA LYS A 81 -12.01 10.65 -54.84
C LYS A 81 -11.11 10.43 -53.62
N ALA A 82 -9.80 10.21 -53.85
CA ALA A 82 -8.83 10.00 -52.79
C ALA A 82 -8.74 11.20 -51.83
N ARG A 83 -8.81 12.43 -52.36
CA ARG A 83 -8.87 13.66 -51.54
C ARG A 83 -10.14 13.72 -50.70
N ALA A 84 -11.31 13.43 -51.28
CA ALA A 84 -12.57 13.42 -50.53
C ALA A 84 -12.58 12.34 -49.43
N ASP A 85 -12.05 11.16 -49.72
CA ASP A 85 -11.92 10.07 -48.74
C ASP A 85 -10.92 10.45 -47.63
N TRP A 86 -9.79 11.09 -47.96
CA TRP A 86 -8.82 11.61 -46.99
C TRP A 86 -9.41 12.73 -46.12
N GLU A 87 -10.09 13.72 -46.71
CA GLU A 87 -10.74 14.81 -45.95
C GLU A 87 -11.77 14.24 -44.96
N LYS A 88 -12.54 13.23 -45.38
CA LYS A 88 -13.50 12.56 -44.52
C LYS A 88 -12.81 11.79 -43.38
N ALA A 89 -11.73 11.07 -43.68
CA ALA A 89 -10.94 10.37 -42.68
C ALA A 89 -10.28 11.35 -41.69
N GLN A 90 -9.72 12.45 -42.18
CA GLN A 90 -9.12 13.52 -41.39
C GLN A 90 -10.15 14.16 -40.47
N ALA A 91 -11.34 14.50 -40.97
CA ALA A 91 -12.42 15.04 -40.14
C ALA A 91 -12.85 14.07 -39.04
N GLY A 92 -12.98 12.77 -39.36
CA GLY A 92 -13.28 11.72 -38.38
C GLY A 92 -12.19 11.58 -37.31
N ALA A 93 -10.93 11.61 -37.72
CA ALA A 93 -9.78 11.52 -36.82
C ALA A 93 -9.67 12.74 -35.89
N THR A 94 -9.90 13.95 -36.40
CA THR A 94 -9.96 15.18 -35.58
C THR A 94 -11.05 15.08 -34.51
N VAL A 95 -12.26 14.65 -34.88
CA VAL A 95 -13.37 14.48 -33.92
C VAL A 95 -13.03 13.44 -32.85
N GLN A 96 -12.40 12.32 -33.22
CA GLN A 96 -11.96 11.30 -32.26
C GLN A 96 -10.86 11.81 -31.34
N SER A 97 -9.87 12.53 -31.87
CA SER A 97 -8.81 13.17 -31.09
C SER A 97 -9.38 14.19 -30.11
N ASP A 98 -10.29 15.08 -30.55
CA ASP A 98 -10.90 16.09 -29.69
C ASP A 98 -11.69 15.46 -28.54
N LEU A 99 -12.46 14.39 -28.83
CA LEU A 99 -13.18 13.64 -27.80
C LEU A 99 -12.22 12.95 -26.82
N ALA A 100 -11.13 12.37 -27.31
CA ALA A 100 -10.11 11.73 -26.50
C ALA A 100 -9.40 12.76 -25.60
N GLN A 101 -9.08 13.95 -26.11
CA GLN A 101 -8.49 15.04 -25.34
C GLN A 101 -9.42 15.54 -24.22
N GLN A 102 -10.71 15.73 -24.52
CA GLN A 102 -11.70 16.10 -23.50
C GLN A 102 -11.83 15.03 -22.41
N THR A 103 -11.81 13.77 -22.81
CA THR A 103 -11.86 12.62 -21.90
C THR A 103 -10.62 12.57 -21.03
N LEU A 104 -9.43 12.77 -21.60
CA LEU A 104 -8.16 12.80 -20.89
C LEU A 104 -8.13 13.92 -19.84
N ALA A 105 -8.60 15.13 -20.19
CA ALA A 105 -8.73 16.23 -19.23
C ALA A 105 -9.72 15.92 -18.09
N GLY A 106 -10.77 15.13 -18.34
CA GLY A 106 -11.67 14.62 -17.30
C GLY A 106 -11.00 13.59 -16.39
N LEU A 107 -10.25 12.65 -16.97
CA LEU A 107 -9.51 11.62 -16.22
C LEU A 107 -8.38 12.22 -15.39
N ALA A 108 -7.64 13.19 -15.92
CA ALA A 108 -6.57 13.89 -15.21
C ALA A 108 -7.09 14.57 -13.93
N ARG A 109 -8.22 15.29 -14.02
CA ARG A 109 -8.87 15.90 -12.85
C ARG A 109 -9.31 14.87 -11.81
N ARG A 110 -9.80 13.71 -12.25
CA ARG A 110 -10.16 12.61 -11.33
C ARG A 110 -8.93 11.98 -10.66
N ARG A 111 -7.83 11.81 -11.41
CA ARG A 111 -6.57 11.31 -10.88
C ARG A 111 -6.00 12.26 -9.83
N GLU A 112 -6.00 13.57 -10.09
CA GLU A 112 -5.57 14.60 -9.14
C GLU A 112 -6.44 14.57 -7.87
N ALA A 113 -7.77 14.60 -8.01
CA ALA A 113 -8.68 14.52 -6.88
C ALA A 113 -8.55 13.24 -6.05
N LEU A 114 -8.12 12.13 -6.66
CA LEU A 114 -7.84 10.89 -5.95
C LEU A 114 -6.46 10.94 -5.28
N SER A 115 -5.44 11.48 -5.96
CA SER A 115 -4.09 11.65 -5.42
C SER A 115 -4.04 12.56 -4.19
N ASP A 116 -4.91 13.57 -4.12
CA ASP A 116 -4.99 14.49 -2.97
C ASP A 116 -5.54 13.81 -1.70
N GLN A 117 -6.12 12.61 -1.82
CA GLN A 117 -6.57 11.83 -0.67
C GLN A 117 -5.38 11.13 -0.01
N VAL A 118 -4.61 11.87 0.78
CA VAL A 118 -3.44 11.36 1.51
C VAL A 118 -3.89 10.41 2.63
N MET A 119 -3.56 9.12 2.52
CA MET A 119 -3.86 8.08 3.51
C MET A 119 -2.67 7.76 4.45
N ASP A 120 -1.48 8.30 4.21
CA ASP A 120 -0.24 7.95 4.92
C ASP A 120 -0.33 8.16 6.45
N HIS A 121 -1.03 9.20 6.89
CA HIS A 121 -1.20 9.46 8.33
C HIS A 121 -2.11 8.43 9.00
N ALA A 122 -3.13 7.94 8.29
CA ALA A 122 -4.08 6.98 8.84
C ALA A 122 -3.42 5.62 9.14
N LEU A 123 -2.47 5.18 8.30
CA LEU A 123 -1.78 3.91 8.52
C LEU A 123 -0.85 3.98 9.73
N ASN A 124 -0.09 5.08 9.84
CA ASN A 124 0.83 5.28 10.97
C ASN A 124 0.07 5.31 12.31
N ASP A 125 -1.06 6.01 12.36
CA ASP A 125 -1.89 6.10 13.55
C ASP A 125 -2.55 4.76 13.90
N ALA A 126 -3.02 3.99 12.91
CA ALA A 126 -3.55 2.65 13.13
C ALA A 126 -2.48 1.68 13.65
N LEU A 127 -1.26 1.73 13.09
CA LEU A 127 -0.13 0.91 13.55
C LEU A 127 0.28 1.25 14.99
N LYS A 128 0.34 2.54 15.34
CA LYS A 128 0.60 2.97 16.72
C LYS A 128 -0.46 2.43 17.68
N ALA A 129 -1.74 2.56 17.33
CA ALA A 129 -2.85 2.06 18.15
C ALA A 129 -2.76 0.55 18.35
N PHE A 130 -2.39 -0.20 17.30
CA PHE A 130 -2.18 -1.63 17.38
C PHE A 130 -1.03 -2.00 18.32
N VAL A 131 0.15 -1.39 18.17
CA VAL A 131 1.31 -1.64 19.05
C VAL A 131 0.98 -1.36 20.51
N ILE A 132 0.29 -0.25 20.80
CA ILE A 132 -0.15 0.08 22.15
C ILE A 132 -1.11 -1.00 22.68
N SER A 133 -2.07 -1.45 21.87
CA SER A 133 -3.02 -2.48 22.30
C SER A 133 -2.37 -3.83 22.61
N GLU A 134 -1.36 -4.23 21.83
CA GLU A 134 -0.61 -5.48 22.07
C GLU A 134 0.26 -5.36 23.33
N GLN A 135 0.87 -4.18 23.55
CA GLN A 135 1.63 -3.91 24.76
C GLN A 135 0.75 -3.99 26.01
N ASP A 136 -0.44 -3.40 25.99
CA ASP A 136 -1.39 -3.45 27.10
C ASP A 136 -1.87 -4.88 27.36
N ALA A 137 -2.19 -5.64 26.31
CA ALA A 137 -2.59 -7.04 26.42
C ALA A 137 -1.48 -7.91 27.06
N ALA A 138 -0.23 -7.73 26.62
CA ALA A 138 0.94 -8.41 27.19
C ALA A 138 1.16 -8.01 28.66
N GLY A 139 1.02 -6.72 28.98
CA GLY A 139 1.11 -6.20 30.34
C GLY A 139 0.07 -6.83 31.28
N HIS A 140 -1.19 -6.90 30.84
CA HIS A 140 -2.27 -7.54 31.60
C HIS A 140 -2.03 -9.05 31.80
N ALA A 141 -1.57 -9.75 30.76
CA ALA A 141 -1.24 -11.18 30.85
C ALA A 141 -0.11 -11.44 31.86
N TYR A 142 0.93 -10.59 31.84
CA TYR A 142 2.05 -10.67 32.79
C TYR A 142 1.60 -10.44 34.24
N ILE A 143 0.76 -9.42 34.49
CA ILE A 143 0.19 -9.14 35.82
C ILE A 143 -0.67 -10.31 36.30
N ALA A 144 -1.52 -10.86 35.42
CA ALA A 144 -2.36 -12.01 35.75
C ALA A 144 -1.53 -13.25 36.12
N ALA A 145 -0.48 -13.55 35.36
CA ALA A 145 0.44 -14.65 35.65
C ALA A 145 1.19 -14.44 36.98
N SER A 146 1.63 -13.21 37.26
CA SER A 146 2.29 -12.85 38.52
C SER A 146 1.36 -13.05 39.72
N ASN A 147 0.11 -12.59 39.62
CA ASN A 147 -0.90 -12.80 40.66
C ASN A 147 -1.23 -14.29 40.87
N ALA A 148 -1.28 -15.08 39.80
CA ALA A 148 -1.50 -16.52 39.89
C ALA A 148 -0.36 -17.23 40.63
N LEU A 149 0.89 -16.83 40.39
CA LEU A 149 2.08 -17.38 41.06
C LEU A 149 2.09 -17.04 42.56
N VAL A 150 1.79 -15.79 42.93
CA VAL A 150 1.65 -15.37 44.33
C VAL A 150 0.57 -16.19 45.04
N ASN A 151 -0.59 -16.36 44.41
CA ASN A 151 -1.68 -17.17 44.96
C ASN A 151 -1.32 -18.65 45.11
N ALA A 152 -0.64 -19.23 44.13
CA ALA A 152 -0.16 -20.61 44.20
C ALA A 152 0.84 -20.80 45.35
N TYR A 153 1.76 -19.86 45.52
CA TYR A 153 2.72 -19.89 46.64
C TYR A 153 2.04 -19.75 48.00
N ALA A 154 1.08 -18.81 48.13
CA ALA A 154 0.29 -18.66 49.36
C ALA A 154 -0.45 -19.96 49.73
N ARG A 155 -0.99 -20.68 48.74
CA ARG A 155 -1.61 -22.00 48.95
C ARG A 155 -0.58 -23.04 49.42
N ILE A 156 0.61 -23.09 48.82
CA ILE A 156 1.68 -24.00 49.24
C ILE A 156 2.11 -23.71 50.69
N GLN A 157 2.28 -22.44 51.05
CA GLN A 157 2.61 -22.03 52.43
C GLN A 157 1.51 -22.38 53.43
N ALA A 158 0.24 -22.19 53.06
CA ALA A 158 -0.89 -22.61 53.89
C ALA A 158 -0.90 -24.14 54.11
N LEU A 159 -0.68 -24.91 53.05
CA LEU A 159 -0.56 -26.37 53.13
C LEU A 159 0.63 -26.80 54.00
N GLN A 160 1.78 -26.13 53.88
CA GLN A 160 2.97 -26.40 54.70
C GLN A 160 2.71 -26.06 56.18
N ALA A 161 2.05 -24.93 56.47
CA ALA A 161 1.67 -24.56 57.83
C ALA A 161 0.69 -25.58 58.46
N MET A 162 -0.26 -26.09 57.66
CA MET A 162 -1.16 -27.16 58.10
C MET A 162 -0.40 -28.48 58.32
N ALA A 163 0.49 -28.88 57.42
CA ALA A 163 1.31 -30.08 57.55
C ALA A 163 2.20 -30.03 58.81
N ASN A 164 2.79 -28.87 59.11
CA ASN A 164 3.60 -28.63 60.32
C ASN A 164 2.79 -28.66 61.62
N ARG A 165 1.48 -28.35 61.58
CA ARG A 165 0.57 -28.45 62.74
C ARG A 165 0.13 -29.89 63.00
N HIS A 166 0.15 -30.76 62.00
CA HIS A 166 -0.36 -32.12 62.08
C HIS A 166 0.73 -33.22 62.05
N SER A 167 2.01 -32.85 61.94
CA SER A 167 3.14 -33.81 61.96
C SER A 167 3.83 -33.88 63.34
N PRO A 168 4.06 -35.07 63.91
CA PRO A 168 4.79 -35.22 65.18
C PRO A 168 6.28 -34.86 65.04
N PRO A 169 6.97 -34.48 66.14
CA PRO A 169 8.28 -33.84 66.09
C PRO A 169 9.38 -34.87 65.82
N LEU A 170 9.64 -35.19 64.55
CA LEU A 170 10.84 -35.89 64.13
C LEU A 170 11.57 -35.03 63.09
N ASN A 171 12.71 -34.47 63.51
CA ASN A 171 13.71 -33.75 62.72
C ASN A 171 13.21 -32.52 61.95
N ARG A 172 13.06 -31.40 62.67
CA ARG A 172 12.99 -30.06 62.07
C ARG A 172 14.37 -29.67 61.50
N VAL A 173 14.58 -29.94 60.22
CA VAL A 173 15.46 -29.12 59.37
C VAL A 173 14.54 -28.49 58.33
N GLY A 174 13.90 -27.39 58.71
CA GLY A 174 13.12 -26.59 57.75
C GLY A 174 14.08 -25.87 56.80
N PRO A 175 13.71 -25.65 55.53
CA PRO A 175 14.48 -24.75 54.67
C PRO A 175 14.54 -23.36 55.33
N PRO A 176 15.67 -22.62 55.19
CA PRO A 176 15.83 -21.33 55.85
C PRO A 176 14.71 -20.36 55.43
N PRO A 177 14.30 -19.44 56.32
CA PRO A 177 13.30 -18.44 55.98
C PRO A 177 13.83 -17.50 54.88
N PHE A 178 13.23 -17.57 53.69
CA PHE A 178 13.59 -16.74 52.53
C PHE A 178 13.07 -15.29 52.61
N LEU A 179 12.93 -14.72 53.81
CA LEU A 179 12.67 -13.28 53.94
C LEU A 179 13.80 -12.43 53.32
N HIS A 180 15.00 -12.99 53.14
CA HIS A 180 16.10 -12.33 52.43
C HIS A 180 16.15 -12.56 50.91
N GLU A 181 15.41 -13.51 50.33
CA GLU A 181 15.43 -13.74 48.88
C GLU A 181 14.21 -13.19 48.13
N LEU A 182 13.14 -12.81 48.83
CA LEU A 182 12.12 -11.95 48.23
C LEU A 182 12.66 -10.53 47.94
N ASP A 183 13.79 -10.15 48.53
CA ASP A 183 14.56 -8.97 48.14
C ASP A 183 15.25 -9.12 46.77
N LEU A 184 15.34 -10.34 46.21
CA LEU A 184 15.79 -10.60 44.84
C LEU A 184 14.64 -10.53 43.82
N ILE A 185 13.40 -10.55 44.29
CA ILE A 185 12.22 -10.08 43.53
C ILE A 185 11.94 -8.61 43.91
N LYS A 186 12.97 -7.86 44.32
CA LYS A 186 12.93 -6.41 44.09
C LYS A 186 12.94 -6.20 42.60
N ARG A 187 12.08 -5.30 42.12
CA ARG A 187 12.27 -4.67 40.80
C ARG A 187 13.75 -4.35 40.64
N PRO A 188 14.36 -4.58 39.47
CA PRO A 188 15.69 -4.04 39.22
C PRO A 188 15.65 -2.55 39.60
N GLN A 189 16.58 -2.08 40.45
CA GLN A 189 16.61 -0.70 40.94
C GLN A 189 16.71 0.35 39.81
N ASN A 190 16.92 -0.12 38.58
CA ASN A 190 16.97 0.66 37.35
C ASN A 190 15.63 0.72 36.58
N MET A 191 14.57 0.06 37.06
CA MET A 191 13.20 0.32 36.60
C MET A 191 12.58 1.34 37.52
N ALA A 192 12.69 2.61 37.14
CA ALA A 192 11.78 3.63 37.61
C ALA A 192 10.35 3.09 37.47
N LEU A 193 9.50 3.32 38.48
CA LEU A 193 8.08 3.43 38.19
C LEU A 193 8.00 4.33 36.95
N PRO A 194 7.33 3.97 35.85
CA PRO A 194 6.77 5.04 35.06
C PRO A 194 5.93 5.80 36.07
N GLU A 195 6.34 7.03 36.41
CA GLU A 195 5.34 8.02 36.78
C GLU A 195 4.22 7.87 35.75
N PRO A 196 2.94 8.05 36.12
CA PRO A 196 1.93 8.22 35.10
C PRO A 196 2.44 9.30 34.17
N VAL A 197 3.01 8.90 33.02
CA VAL A 197 3.63 9.83 32.10
C VAL A 197 2.41 10.54 31.55
N ALA A 198 2.19 11.74 32.06
CA ALA A 198 1.51 12.76 31.29
C ALA A 198 2.38 12.91 30.05
N TYR A 199 2.08 12.14 29.01
CA TYR A 199 2.81 12.17 27.76
C TYR A 199 2.57 13.56 27.16
N ALA A 200 3.49 14.48 27.45
CA ALA A 200 3.64 15.69 26.69
C ALA A 200 4.00 15.25 25.26
N ALA A 201 3.17 15.67 24.31
CA ALA A 201 3.16 15.23 22.92
C ALA A 201 4.39 15.63 22.08
N SER A 202 5.57 15.82 22.67
CA SER A 202 6.60 16.66 22.05
C SER A 202 7.85 15.96 21.51
N GLN A 203 8.18 14.69 21.79
CA GLN A 203 9.44 14.09 21.26
C GLN A 203 9.37 12.57 20.95
N PRO A 204 9.22 12.19 19.66
CA PRO A 204 9.08 10.78 19.22
C PRO A 204 10.40 10.00 19.10
N ASP A 205 11.55 10.66 19.02
CA ASP A 205 12.83 10.00 18.66
C ASP A 205 13.43 9.16 19.81
N VAL A 206 13.05 9.44 21.05
CA VAL A 206 13.60 8.75 22.23
C VAL A 206 13.05 7.33 22.38
N LEU A 207 11.81 7.07 21.94
CA LEU A 207 11.16 5.76 22.07
C LEU A 207 11.81 4.67 21.19
N PHE A 208 12.35 5.03 20.02
CA PHE A 208 13.01 4.09 19.10
C PHE A 208 14.49 3.82 19.42
N SER A 209 15.07 4.59 20.36
CA SER A 209 16.47 4.46 20.75
C SER A 209 16.71 3.42 21.86
N HIS A 210 15.64 2.95 22.52
CA HIS A 210 15.75 1.99 23.61
C HIS A 210 15.99 0.57 23.06
N PRO A 211 17.07 -0.13 23.45
CA PRO A 211 17.50 -1.38 22.81
C PRO A 211 16.44 -2.49 22.89
N ASN A 212 15.65 -2.54 23.97
CA ASN A 212 14.58 -3.52 24.12
C ASN A 212 13.37 -3.23 23.22
N LEU A 213 13.06 -1.96 22.95
CA LEU A 213 11.98 -1.58 22.04
C LEU A 213 12.40 -1.80 20.58
N ARG A 214 13.67 -1.52 20.26
CA ARG A 214 14.23 -1.82 18.95
C ARG A 214 14.22 -3.33 18.66
N ALA A 215 14.66 -4.16 19.60
CA ALA A 215 14.63 -5.61 19.46
C ALA A 215 13.20 -6.12 19.30
N LEU A 216 12.25 -5.59 20.08
CA LEU A 216 10.83 -5.94 19.96
C LEU A 216 10.28 -5.55 18.57
N VAL A 217 10.50 -4.32 18.12
CA VAL A 217 10.06 -3.85 16.79
C VAL A 217 10.69 -4.69 15.67
N GLU A 218 11.98 -4.99 15.73
CA GLU A 218 12.67 -5.83 14.75
C GLU A 218 12.10 -7.26 14.73
N THR A 219 11.84 -7.87 15.90
CA THR A 219 11.23 -9.21 15.96
C THR A 219 9.78 -9.22 15.47
N THR A 220 8.99 -8.21 15.81
CA THR A 220 7.59 -8.08 15.40
C THR A 220 7.49 -7.80 13.91
N HIS A 221 8.39 -6.98 13.36
CA HIS A 221 8.51 -6.75 11.92
C HIS A 221 8.88 -8.05 11.17
N LEU A 222 9.85 -8.81 11.68
CA LEU A 222 10.23 -10.10 11.08
C LEU A 222 9.08 -11.12 11.11
N ALA A 223 8.32 -11.16 12.21
CA ALA A 223 7.15 -12.03 12.36
C ALA A 223 6.03 -11.64 11.37
N LEU A 224 5.72 -10.35 11.26
CA LEU A 224 4.75 -9.82 10.30
C LEU A 224 5.16 -10.09 8.85
N VAL A 225 6.44 -9.89 8.51
CA VAL A 225 6.97 -10.21 7.18
C VAL A 225 6.96 -11.72 6.89
N THR A 226 7.08 -12.55 7.91
CA THR A 226 7.01 -14.01 7.69
C THR A 226 5.56 -14.44 7.47
N GLU A 227 4.62 -13.96 8.29
CA GLU A 227 3.19 -14.30 8.16
C GLU A 227 2.57 -13.73 6.88
N LEU A 228 2.91 -12.50 6.47
CA LEU A 228 2.39 -11.92 5.23
C LEU A 228 2.90 -12.67 3.98
N ARG A 229 4.09 -13.26 4.05
CA ARG A 229 4.65 -14.11 2.98
C ARG A 229 3.92 -15.45 2.87
N GLU A 230 3.57 -16.04 4.00
CA GLU A 230 2.81 -17.29 4.07
C GLU A 230 1.37 -17.14 3.56
N VAL A 231 0.80 -15.93 3.68
CA VAL A 231 -0.54 -15.58 3.16
C VAL A 231 -0.50 -15.20 1.67
N GLY A 232 0.69 -15.19 1.03
CA GLY A 232 0.84 -14.95 -0.40
C GLY A 232 0.70 -13.48 -0.83
N LEU A 233 0.80 -12.54 0.13
CA LEU A 233 0.82 -11.10 -0.16
C LEU A 233 2.26 -10.68 -0.53
N PRO A 234 2.46 -9.96 -1.65
CA PRO A 234 3.79 -9.47 -2.01
C PRO A 234 4.21 -8.31 -1.09
N PHE A 235 5.51 -8.30 -0.73
CA PHE A 235 6.19 -7.20 -0.03
C PHE A 235 6.60 -6.11 -1.00
#